data_AF-W2CUU7-F1
#
_entry.id   AF-W2CUU7-F1
#
_cell.length_a   1.000
_cell.length_b   1.000
_cell.length_c   1.000
_cell.angle_alpha   90.00
_cell.angle_beta   90.00
_cell.angle_gamma   90.00
#
_symmetry.space_group_name_H-M   'P 1'
#
loop_
_entity.id
_entity.type
_entity.pdbx_description
1 polymer ?
#
loop_
_entity_poly.entity_id
_entity_poly.type
_entity_poly.pdbx_seq_one_letter_code
_entity_poly.pdbx_strand_id
1 'polypeptide(L)'
;LRADGEASGLPALEAAIDNRNYATYTFARRGPAVSTLTDEELRANVRQGIAHCMRGDVFQIVLSRRFIQPFDGDDFPVYRALRRINPSPYLFYFDFGGYRIFGSSPETHCKIEGQRAFIDPIAGTTRRTGDAPTDRRLTEALL
;
A
#
# COMPACT_ATOMS: atom_id res chain seq x y z
N LEU A 1 -35.91 13.74 29.46
CA LEU A 1 -37.00 12.78 29.68
C LEU A 1 -36.43 11.38 29.48
N ARG A 2 -36.01 10.71 30.56
CA ARG A 2 -35.73 9.27 30.55
C ARG A 2 -36.94 8.58 31.18
N ALA A 3 -37.44 7.53 30.55
CA ALA A 3 -38.46 6.67 31.15
C ALA A 3 -37.77 5.65 32.08
N ASP A 4 -38.45 5.29 33.17
CA ASP A 4 -37.93 4.36 34.16
C ASP A 4 -37.65 2.98 33.53
N GLY A 5 -36.40 2.51 33.65
CA GLY A 5 -35.98 1.17 33.24
C GLY A 5 -34.97 1.09 32.07
N GLU A 6 -34.64 2.19 31.40
CA GLU A 6 -33.58 2.18 30.39
C GLU A 6 -32.18 2.20 31.02
N ALA A 7 -31.40 1.13 30.78
CA ALA A 7 -29.99 1.09 31.12
C ALA A 7 -29.27 2.28 30.45
N SER A 8 -28.53 3.05 31.24
CA SER A 8 -27.82 4.24 30.75
C SER A 8 -26.90 3.85 29.59
N GLY A 9 -27.11 4.43 28.40
CA GLY A 9 -26.19 4.26 27.26
C GLY A 9 -24.85 5.01 27.42
N LEU A 10 -24.64 5.68 28.57
CA LEU A 10 -23.41 6.41 28.88
C LEU A 10 -22.16 5.52 28.83
N PRO A 11 -22.12 4.29 29.36
CA PRO A 11 -20.94 3.43 29.27
C PRO A 11 -20.61 3.02 27.82
N ALA A 12 -21.62 2.86 26.96
CA ALA A 12 -21.42 2.57 25.54
C ALA A 12 -20.90 3.79 24.77
N LEU A 13 -21.38 4.99 25.13
CA LEU A 13 -20.89 6.25 24.59
C LEU A 13 -19.47 6.58 25.07
N GLU A 14 -19.18 6.37 26.35
CA GLU A 14 -17.85 6.48 26.94
C GLU A 14 -16.89 5.47 26.31
N ALA A 15 -17.30 4.21 26.13
CA ALA A 15 -16.51 3.23 25.40
C ALA A 15 -16.28 3.62 23.94
N ALA A 16 -17.25 4.27 23.27
CA ALA A 16 -17.07 4.76 21.90
C ALA A 16 -16.15 5.99 21.81
N ILE A 17 -16.12 6.83 22.85
CA ILE A 17 -15.23 8.00 22.97
C ILE A 17 -13.80 7.57 23.36
N ASP A 18 -13.66 6.63 24.29
CA ASP A 18 -12.38 6.04 24.69
C ASP A 18 -11.81 5.08 23.64
N ASN A 19 -12.67 4.52 22.79
CA ASN A 19 -12.26 3.88 21.54
C ASN A 19 -11.82 4.96 20.53
N ARG A 20 -10.69 5.61 20.85
CA ARG A 20 -9.97 6.58 20.01
C ARG A 20 -9.32 5.90 18.80
N ASN A 21 -10.11 5.12 18.06
CA ASN A 21 -9.76 4.59 16.73
C ASN A 21 -9.97 5.62 15.61
N TYR A 22 -10.22 6.89 15.96
CA TYR A 22 -9.92 7.99 15.06
C TYR A 22 -8.40 8.09 14.97
N ALA A 23 -7.84 7.59 13.88
CA ALA A 23 -6.43 7.76 13.60
C ALA A 23 -6.18 9.24 13.32
N THR A 24 -5.90 10.02 14.36
CA THR A 24 -5.29 11.33 14.24
C THR A 24 -3.87 11.12 13.77
N TYR A 25 -3.65 11.33 12.48
CA TYR A 25 -2.32 11.32 11.90
C TYR A 25 -1.69 12.68 12.16
N THR A 26 -0.59 12.70 12.91
CA THR A 26 0.16 13.91 13.25
C THR A 26 1.16 14.29 12.16
N PHE A 27 0.83 14.02 10.89
CA PHE A 27 1.65 14.39 9.74
C PHE A 27 0.80 15.09 8.67
N ALA A 28 1.42 15.98 7.92
CA ALA A 28 0.77 16.72 6.84
C ALA A 28 1.64 16.76 5.59
N ARG A 29 1.01 16.75 4.42
CA ARG A 29 1.71 16.92 3.13
C ARG A 29 2.25 18.35 3.03
N ARG A 30 3.47 18.50 2.56
CA ARG A 30 4.13 19.78 2.30
C ARG A 30 4.39 19.94 0.81
N GLY A 31 3.74 20.93 0.21
CA GLY A 31 3.83 21.19 -1.23
C GLY A 31 3.24 20.07 -2.10
N PRO A 32 3.36 20.21 -3.43
CA PRO A 32 2.82 19.23 -4.37
C PRO A 32 3.67 17.96 -4.41
N ALA A 33 3.04 16.83 -4.72
CA ALA A 33 3.75 15.63 -5.13
C ALA A 33 4.39 15.85 -6.51
N VAL A 34 5.62 15.38 -6.68
CA VAL A 34 6.34 15.39 -7.97
C VAL A 34 6.62 13.96 -8.41
N SER A 35 6.71 13.75 -9.72
CA SER A 35 7.13 12.46 -10.29
C SER A 35 8.43 12.62 -11.05
N THR A 36 9.26 11.57 -11.06
CA THR A 36 10.50 11.55 -11.84
C THR A 36 10.26 11.45 -13.34
N LEU A 37 9.05 11.09 -13.77
CA LEU A 37 8.63 10.98 -15.17
C LEU A 37 7.21 11.50 -15.33
N THR A 38 6.95 12.20 -16.43
CA THR A 38 5.60 12.50 -16.87
C THR A 38 4.88 11.23 -17.30
N ASP A 39 3.55 11.31 -17.40
CA ASP A 39 2.74 10.22 -17.95
C ASP A 39 3.18 9.83 -19.35
N GLU A 40 3.51 10.80 -20.20
CA GLU A 40 3.87 10.52 -21.59
C GLU A 40 5.27 9.91 -21.72
N GLU A 41 6.23 10.36 -20.92
CA GLU A 41 7.55 9.73 -20.87
C GLU A 41 7.46 8.27 -20.38
N LEU A 42 6.63 8.00 -19.36
CA LEU A 42 6.43 6.61 -18.93
C LEU A 42 5.79 5.77 -20.04
N ARG A 43 4.78 6.29 -20.75
CA ARG A 43 4.18 5.57 -21.89
C ARG A 43 5.18 5.35 -23.03
N ALA A 44 6.04 6.34 -23.31
CA ALA A 44 7.11 6.19 -24.28
C ALA A 44 8.08 5.08 -23.88
N ASN A 45 8.50 5.02 -22.61
CA ASN A 45 9.33 3.95 -22.09
C ASN A 45 8.65 2.58 -22.21
N VAL A 46 7.35 2.50 -21.91
CA VAL A 46 6.57 1.26 -22.10
C VAL A 46 6.56 0.82 -23.57
N ARG A 47 6.33 1.75 -24.52
CA ARG A 47 6.39 1.43 -25.95
C ARG A 47 7.77 0.92 -26.38
N GLN A 48 8.84 1.52 -25.86
CA GLN A 48 10.21 1.04 -26.08
C GLN A 48 10.43 -0.35 -25.48
N GLY A 49 9.99 -0.58 -24.24
CA GLY A 49 10.06 -1.89 -23.59
C GLY A 49 9.36 -2.99 -24.40
N ILE A 50 8.16 -2.71 -24.92
CA ILE A 50 7.45 -3.60 -25.83
C ILE A 50 8.28 -3.89 -27.09
N ALA A 51 8.88 -2.86 -27.70
CA ALA A 51 9.72 -3.04 -28.89
C ALA A 51 10.96 -3.91 -28.59
N HIS A 52 11.60 -3.75 -27.43
CA HIS A 52 12.69 -4.64 -26.99
C HIS A 52 12.22 -6.09 -26.84
N CYS A 53 11.05 -6.33 -26.25
CA CYS A 53 10.49 -7.68 -26.16
C CYS A 53 10.20 -8.28 -27.54
N MET A 54 9.60 -7.50 -28.46
CA MET A 54 9.27 -7.98 -29.81
C MET A 54 10.49 -8.29 -30.68
N ARG A 55 11.60 -7.57 -30.47
CA ARG A 55 12.87 -7.87 -31.14
C ARG A 55 13.59 -9.10 -30.56
N GLY A 56 13.21 -9.53 -29.35
CA GLY A 56 13.84 -10.65 -28.64
C GLY A 56 15.00 -10.25 -27.72
N ASP A 57 15.14 -8.96 -27.36
CA ASP A 57 16.21 -8.51 -26.46
C ASP A 57 16.01 -9.03 -25.03
N VAL A 58 14.75 -9.07 -24.57
CA VAL A 58 14.32 -9.55 -23.25
C VAL A 58 12.95 -10.21 -23.35
N PHE A 59 12.62 -11.16 -22.48
CA PHE A 59 11.27 -11.75 -22.44
C PHE A 59 10.25 -10.82 -21.76
N GLN A 60 10.65 -10.15 -20.68
CA GLN A 60 9.80 -9.27 -19.90
C GLN A 60 10.64 -8.15 -19.28
N ILE A 61 10.04 -6.96 -19.18
CA ILE A 61 10.61 -5.83 -18.46
C ILE A 61 9.53 -5.16 -17.61
N VAL A 62 9.88 -4.81 -16.36
CA VAL A 62 9.00 -4.08 -15.44
C VAL A 62 9.51 -2.65 -15.32
N LEU A 63 8.78 -1.71 -15.90
CA LEU A 63 9.11 -0.29 -15.86
C LEU A 63 8.35 0.39 -14.73
N SER A 64 9.02 1.29 -14.00
CA SER A 64 8.42 2.03 -12.88
C SER A 64 8.74 3.52 -12.97
N ARG A 65 7.96 4.31 -12.23
CA ARG A 65 8.25 5.73 -11.96
C ARG A 65 8.12 6.00 -10.47
N ARG A 66 8.87 6.98 -9.98
CA ARG A 66 8.85 7.37 -8.57
C ARG A 66 7.97 8.60 -8.37
N PHE A 67 7.17 8.58 -7.31
CA PHE A 67 6.50 9.77 -6.76
C PHE A 67 7.22 10.21 -5.48
N ILE A 68 7.33 11.52 -5.31
CA ILE A 68 8.01 12.15 -4.18
C ILE A 68 7.02 13.16 -3.59
N GLN A 69 6.70 13.00 -2.32
CA GLN A 69 5.82 13.92 -1.58
C GLN A 69 6.55 14.34 -0.31
N PRO A 70 6.98 15.61 -0.21
CA PRO A 70 7.47 16.13 1.05
C PRO A 70 6.33 16.17 2.09
N PHE A 71 6.65 15.95 3.35
CA PHE A 71 5.69 15.99 4.45
C PHE A 71 6.33 16.55 5.72
N ASP A 72 5.49 17.04 6.63
CA ASP A 72 5.86 17.51 7.96
C ASP A 72 5.27 16.57 9.01
N GLY A 73 5.94 16.46 10.15
CA GLY A 73 5.60 15.53 11.22
C GLY A 73 6.48 14.27 11.21
N ASP A 74 6.16 13.34 12.12
CA ASP A 74 6.95 12.13 12.30
C ASP A 74 6.63 11.09 11.21
N ASP A 75 7.65 10.37 10.76
CA ASP A 75 7.52 9.31 9.76
C ASP A 75 6.83 8.05 10.33
N PHE A 76 6.88 7.80 11.63
CA PHE A 76 6.23 6.64 12.23
C PHE A 76 4.69 6.69 12.10
N PRO A 77 4.01 7.82 12.34
CA PRO A 77 2.62 8.05 11.93
C PRO A 77 2.34 7.79 10.44
N VAL A 78 3.26 8.17 9.53
CA VAL A 78 3.14 7.88 8.09
C VAL A 78 3.15 6.37 7.84
N TYR A 79 4.09 5.65 8.45
CA TYR A 79 4.15 4.20 8.40
C TYR A 79 2.87 3.54 8.97
N ARG A 80 2.34 4.04 10.09
CA ARG A 80 1.06 3.55 10.66
C ARG A 80 -0.11 3.73 9.69
N ALA A 81 -0.16 4.87 8.98
CA ALA A 81 -1.16 5.10 7.94
C ALA A 81 -1.01 4.10 6.78
N LEU A 82 0.22 3.88 6.29
CA LEU A 82 0.51 2.92 5.24
C LEU A 82 0.07 1.50 5.62
N ARG A 83 0.41 1.03 6.83
CA ARG A 83 0.03 -0.29 7.35
C ARG A 83 -1.49 -0.49 7.39
N ARG A 84 -2.24 0.58 7.72
CA ARG A 84 -3.71 0.52 7.79
C ARG A 84 -4.34 0.44 6.40
N ILE A 85 -3.80 1.18 5.42
CA ILE A 85 -4.31 1.23 4.05
C ILE A 85 -3.97 -0.05 3.29
N ASN A 86 -2.71 -0.49 3.41
CA ASN A 86 -2.18 -1.67 2.74
C ASN A 86 -1.68 -2.66 3.78
N PRO A 87 -2.56 -3.40 4.48
CA PRO A 87 -2.11 -4.47 5.36
C PRO A 87 -1.41 -5.55 4.52
N SER A 88 -0.23 -5.97 4.96
CA SER A 88 0.55 -7.03 4.32
C SER A 88 1.19 -7.95 5.37
N PRO A 89 1.46 -9.23 5.05
CA PRO A 89 2.34 -10.07 5.86
C PRO A 89 3.75 -9.51 6.07
N TYR A 90 4.29 -8.69 5.16
CA TYR A 90 5.68 -8.21 5.20
C TYR A 90 5.76 -6.69 5.40
N LEU A 91 5.48 -6.27 6.63
CA LEU A 91 5.64 -4.88 7.07
C LEU A 91 7.05 -4.67 7.62
N PHE A 92 7.66 -3.54 7.28
CA PHE A 92 8.98 -3.20 7.79
C PHE A 92 9.12 -1.70 8.04
N TYR A 93 9.96 -1.36 9.02
CA TYR A 93 10.37 -0.02 9.36
C TYR A 93 11.81 -0.07 9.86
N PHE A 94 12.71 0.60 9.15
CA PHE A 94 14.12 0.68 9.48
C PHE A 94 14.50 2.15 9.66
N ASP A 95 15.08 2.47 10.82
CA ASP A 95 15.66 3.78 11.11
C ASP A 95 17.18 3.71 11.02
N PHE A 96 17.75 4.44 10.06
CA PHE A 96 19.21 4.57 9.86
C PHE A 96 19.74 5.91 10.38
N GLY A 97 18.96 6.63 11.19
CA GLY A 97 19.26 7.96 11.69
C GLY A 97 19.04 9.05 10.64
N GLY A 98 19.87 9.06 9.59
CA GLY A 98 19.80 10.07 8.52
C GLY A 98 18.61 9.90 7.57
N TYR A 99 18.01 8.70 7.54
CA TYR A 99 16.83 8.39 6.74
C TYR A 99 16.11 7.16 7.32
N ARG A 100 14.85 7.00 6.93
CA ARG A 100 14.05 5.80 7.21
C ARG A 100 13.68 5.08 5.93
N ILE A 101 13.62 3.76 6.00
CA ILE A 101 13.01 2.92 4.97
C ILE A 101 11.88 2.14 5.62
N PHE A 102 10.65 2.35 5.17
CA PHE A 102 9.49 1.62 5.65
C PHE A 102 8.53 1.31 4.51
N GLY A 103 7.75 0.25 4.66
CA GLY A 103 6.91 -0.25 3.60
C GLY A 103 5.98 -1.37 4.03
N SER A 104 5.15 -1.78 3.06
CA SER A 104 4.25 -2.91 3.15
C SER A 104 4.45 -3.76 1.89
N SER A 105 5.37 -4.72 1.96
CA SER A 105 5.76 -5.52 0.78
C SER A 105 4.69 -6.57 0.50
N PRO A 106 4.11 -6.66 -0.70
CA PRO A 106 3.08 -7.64 -1.00
C PRO A 106 3.62 -9.07 -1.22
N GLU A 107 4.93 -9.23 -1.41
CA GLU A 107 5.54 -10.48 -1.88
C GLU A 107 6.79 -10.86 -1.08
N THR A 108 7.06 -12.17 -1.01
CA THR A 108 8.30 -12.71 -0.45
C THR A 108 9.35 -12.84 -1.53
N HIS A 109 10.48 -12.14 -1.37
CA HIS A 109 11.60 -12.31 -2.32
C HIS A 109 12.22 -13.72 -2.25
N CYS A 110 12.61 -14.16 -1.05
CA CYS A 110 13.11 -15.50 -0.79
C CYS A 110 12.99 -15.79 0.71
N LYS A 111 12.53 -16.98 1.06
CA LYS A 111 12.46 -17.48 2.44
C LYS A 111 13.30 -18.75 2.56
N ILE A 112 14.17 -18.81 3.57
CA ILE A 112 14.99 -20.00 3.85
C ILE A 112 14.53 -20.60 5.17
N GLU A 113 14.19 -21.89 5.16
CA GLU A 113 13.86 -22.66 6.36
C GLU A 113 14.70 -23.94 6.39
N GLY A 114 15.66 -24.00 7.32
CA GLY A 114 16.64 -25.07 7.39
C GLY A 114 17.50 -25.13 6.12
N GLN A 115 17.40 -26.25 5.39
CA GLN A 115 18.10 -26.47 4.11
C GLN A 115 17.20 -26.26 2.88
N ARG A 116 16.04 -25.61 3.03
CA ARG A 116 15.09 -25.36 1.94
C ARG A 116 14.93 -23.86 1.67
N ALA A 117 14.90 -23.49 0.40
CA ALA A 117 14.60 -22.14 -0.05
C ALA A 117 13.25 -22.11 -0.79
N PHE A 118 12.47 -21.05 -0.55
CA PHE A 118 11.14 -20.84 -1.11
C PHE A 118 11.06 -19.44 -1.73
N ILE A 119 10.40 -19.34 -2.87
CA ILE A 119 9.96 -18.09 -3.49
C ILE A 119 8.46 -18.21 -3.76
N ASP A 120 7.74 -17.11 -3.68
CA ASP A 120 6.29 -17.07 -3.95
C ASP A 120 6.00 -15.97 -4.99
N PRO A 121 6.31 -16.22 -6.28
CA PRO A 121 6.21 -15.20 -7.31
C PRO A 121 4.77 -14.82 -7.58
N ILE A 122 4.47 -13.52 -7.56
CA ILE A 122 3.14 -13.01 -7.92
C ILE A 122 3.23 -12.30 -9.27
N ALA A 123 2.35 -12.69 -10.20
CA ALA A 123 2.23 -12.04 -11.50
C ALA A 123 0.76 -11.81 -11.86
N GLY A 124 0.49 -10.69 -12.52
CA GLY A 124 -0.87 -10.23 -12.79
C GLY A 124 -1.40 -9.35 -11.65
N THR A 125 -2.06 -8.25 -12.01
CA THR A 125 -2.67 -7.34 -11.04
C THR A 125 -3.97 -6.81 -11.58
N THR A 126 -5.01 -6.80 -10.74
CA THR A 126 -6.26 -6.11 -11.02
C THR A 126 -6.63 -5.23 -9.84
N ARG A 127 -7.34 -4.14 -10.12
CA ARG A 127 -7.77 -3.20 -9.08
C ARG A 127 -8.91 -3.80 -8.26
N ARG A 128 -8.94 -3.53 -6.96
CA ARG A 128 -10.13 -3.75 -6.12
C ARG A 128 -11.03 -2.53 -6.18
N THR A 129 -12.32 -2.72 -6.40
CA THR A 129 -13.32 -1.66 -6.48
C THR A 129 -14.17 -1.54 -5.22
N GLY A 130 -14.17 -2.57 -4.36
CA GLY A 130 -15.03 -2.64 -3.18
C GLY A 130 -16.45 -3.15 -3.48
N ASP A 131 -16.70 -3.53 -4.74
CA ASP A 131 -17.94 -4.16 -5.19
C ASP A 131 -17.64 -5.63 -5.49
N ALA A 132 -18.18 -6.54 -4.66
CA ALA A 132 -17.83 -7.96 -4.71
C ALA A 132 -18.13 -8.63 -6.07
N PRO A 133 -19.26 -8.37 -6.75
CA PRO A 133 -19.50 -8.85 -8.11
C PRO A 133 -18.46 -8.35 -9.12
N THR A 134 -18.14 -7.06 -9.11
CA THR A 134 -17.13 -6.49 -10.02
C THR A 134 -15.75 -7.06 -9.75
N ASP A 135 -15.36 -7.16 -8.48
CA ASP A 135 -14.07 -7.69 -8.06
C ASP A 135 -13.91 -9.17 -8.42
N ARG A 136 -14.99 -9.96 -8.34
CA ARG A 136 -15.00 -11.35 -8.82
C ARG A 136 -14.74 -11.41 -10.32
N ARG A 137 -15.50 -10.65 -11.12
CA ARG A 137 -15.33 -10.60 -12.58
C ARG A 137 -13.92 -10.16 -12.98
N LEU A 138 -13.37 -9.15 -12.31
CA LEU A 138 -12.01 -8.66 -12.55
C LEU A 138 -10.94 -9.70 -12.17
N THR A 139 -11.20 -10.52 -11.16
CA THR A 139 -10.31 -11.61 -10.75
C THR A 139 -10.40 -12.78 -11.72
N GLU A 140 -11.60 -13.15 -12.16
CA GLU A 140 -11.81 -14.19 -13.18
C GLU A 140 -11.11 -13.86 -14.50
N ALA A 141 -11.02 -12.57 -14.87
CA ALA A 141 -10.28 -12.13 -16.05
C ALA A 141 -8.73 -12.24 -15.94
N LEU A 142 -8.20 -12.53 -14.74
CA LEU A 142 -6.76 -12.78 -14.53
C LEU A 142 -6.39 -14.28 -14.56
N LEU A 143 -7.37 -15.18 -14.44
CA LEU A 143 -7.19 -16.63 -14.38
C LEU A 143 -7.21 -17.25 -15.79
#